data_AF-A0A838TAU6-F1
#
_entry.id   AF-A0A838TAU6-F1
#
_cell.length_a   1.000
_cell.length_b   1.000
_cell.length_c   1.000
_cell.angle_alpha   90.00
_cell.angle_beta   90.00
_cell.angle_gamma   90.00
#
_symmetry.space_group_name_H-M   'P 1'
#
loop_
_entity.id
_entity.type
_entity.pdbx_description
1 polymer ?
#
loop_
_entity_poly.entity_id
_entity_poly.type
_entity_poly.pdbx_seq_one_letter_code
_entity_poly.pdbx_strand_id
1 'polypeptide(L)'
;MKKFLLLLSFLFFQYASVAQTWIPLGVGIGSGIVGAYINTMVFDSTHNYLYVGGNFSYAGDNPANSIAFWDGTEWNSLEIDTNYEGEYTKLLNYDDTILIADPFGRILKLYDTSIVGRVSSLNGKIRDLIVYNGELYACGDFISDYDDHPLNKIARWNGEKWQSLGIGIQGQYITSMNIYNGNLIVGGIFDKAGDSSMNNIAGWDGKNWFSLGKGITWTQSTAVVSAIEIYKNELYAGGVFDSAGNRFAKNIAKWNGANWDSVGAGLLGGVLSLLFKDSSLYVGGGFRTYGVYIGNRVARWDGNHWFDLDLSTSGTVHDLIPFKGSVIAGGNFTNTNDGKTVNNIAEYSTITNTNYISPKAAKFYIYPNPATDQLHIEATNIHNATVNILNLFGHVVLKQQFSDNASIDISNLPKGMYLINIRDEKGNVLQTEKVVKQ
;
A
#
# COMPACT_ATOMS: atom_id res chain seq x y z
N MET A 1 -19.22 -39.52 57.09
CA MET A 1 -18.13 -39.30 56.11
C MET A 1 -18.73 -38.72 54.83
N LYS A 2 -18.42 -37.46 54.54
CA LYS A 2 -18.93 -36.66 53.42
C LYS A 2 -18.38 -37.20 52.08
N LYS A 3 -19.24 -37.54 51.11
CA LYS A 3 -18.86 -37.62 49.70
C LYS A 3 -19.30 -36.32 49.03
N PHE A 4 -18.32 -35.47 48.73
CA PHE A 4 -18.50 -34.28 47.90
C PHE A 4 -18.65 -34.74 46.44
N LEU A 5 -19.80 -34.47 45.82
CA LEU A 5 -19.96 -34.57 44.37
C LEU A 5 -19.45 -33.24 43.80
N LEU A 6 -18.26 -33.22 43.20
CA LEU A 6 -17.81 -32.07 42.41
C LEU A 6 -18.39 -32.24 41.00
N LEU A 7 -19.40 -31.44 40.65
CA LEU A 7 -19.82 -31.25 39.27
C LEU A 7 -18.76 -30.33 38.61
N LEU A 8 -17.87 -30.89 37.78
CA LEU A 8 -17.06 -30.07 36.88
C LEU A 8 -17.95 -29.65 35.71
N SER A 9 -18.47 -28.42 35.75
CA SER A 9 -19.01 -27.76 34.56
C SER A 9 -17.83 -27.36 33.67
N PHE A 10 -17.61 -28.09 32.57
CA PHE A 10 -16.75 -27.62 31.49
C PHE A 10 -17.43 -26.44 30.79
N LEU A 11 -17.02 -25.23 31.14
CA LEU A 11 -17.27 -24.04 30.31
C LEU A 11 -16.39 -24.18 29.05
N PHE A 12 -16.97 -24.74 27.99
CA PHE A 12 -16.44 -24.54 26.65
C PHE A 12 -16.66 -23.08 26.28
N PHE A 13 -15.62 -22.26 26.39
CA PHE A 13 -15.56 -21.03 25.61
C PHE A 13 -15.41 -21.45 24.14
N GLN A 14 -16.53 -21.55 23.42
CA GLN A 14 -16.50 -21.44 21.96
C GLN A 14 -16.00 -20.03 21.65
N TYR A 15 -14.72 -19.92 21.28
CA TYR A 15 -14.29 -18.78 20.50
C TYR A 15 -15.01 -18.87 19.16
N ALA A 16 -16.08 -18.10 18.99
CA ALA A 16 -16.61 -17.86 17.67
C ALA A 16 -15.50 -17.17 16.86
N SER A 17 -14.85 -17.90 15.95
CA SER A 17 -13.95 -17.28 14.98
C SER A 17 -14.79 -16.38 14.10
N VAL A 18 -14.60 -15.07 14.19
CA VAL A 18 -15.21 -14.13 13.26
C VAL A 18 -14.68 -14.47 11.87
N ALA A 19 -15.56 -14.77 10.92
CA ALA A 19 -15.16 -15.11 9.56
C ALA A 19 -14.48 -13.89 8.91
N GLN A 20 -13.20 -14.05 8.57
CA GLN A 20 -12.47 -13.08 7.77
C GLN A 20 -12.80 -13.28 6.30
N THR A 21 -13.09 -12.19 5.59
CA THR A 21 -13.40 -12.22 4.17
C THR A 21 -12.87 -10.98 3.50
N TRP A 22 -12.62 -11.09 2.20
CA TRP A 22 -12.39 -9.94 1.35
C TRP A 22 -13.68 -9.14 1.17
N ILE A 23 -13.58 -7.83 1.31
CA ILE A 23 -14.65 -6.87 1.05
C ILE A 23 -14.23 -5.86 -0.02
N PRO A 24 -15.18 -5.42 -0.86
CA PRO A 24 -14.91 -4.34 -1.79
C PRO A 24 -14.57 -3.05 -1.04
N LEU A 25 -13.65 -2.27 -1.60
CA LEU A 25 -13.45 -0.89 -1.17
C LEU A 25 -14.23 0.05 -2.10
N GLY A 26 -15.45 0.42 -1.68
CA GLY A 26 -16.38 1.18 -2.51
C GLY A 26 -16.75 0.43 -3.80
N VAL A 27 -16.88 1.16 -4.92
CA VAL A 27 -17.11 0.57 -6.26
C VAL A 27 -15.82 -0.06 -6.82
N GLY A 28 -14.66 0.23 -6.24
CA GLY A 28 -13.34 -0.23 -6.68
C GLY A 28 -12.77 0.57 -7.86
N ILE A 29 -11.73 0.04 -8.49
CA ILE A 29 -10.94 0.69 -9.54
C ILE A 29 -11.21 0.05 -10.90
N GLY A 30 -11.41 0.86 -11.94
CA GLY A 30 -11.64 0.39 -13.31
C GLY A 30 -12.93 -0.41 -13.47
N SER A 31 -13.96 -0.12 -12.67
CA SER A 31 -15.26 -0.80 -12.72
C SER A 31 -15.81 -0.82 -14.15
N GLY A 32 -16.12 -2.02 -14.66
CA GLY A 32 -16.65 -2.21 -16.02
C GLY A 32 -15.63 -2.13 -17.16
N ILE A 33 -14.32 -1.98 -16.87
CA ILE A 33 -13.26 -1.93 -17.89
C ILE A 33 -12.42 -3.20 -17.85
N VAL A 34 -12.33 -3.86 -19.01
CA VAL A 34 -11.48 -5.05 -19.18
C VAL A 34 -10.01 -4.62 -19.19
N GLY A 35 -9.20 -5.27 -18.36
CA GLY A 35 -7.75 -5.06 -18.33
C GLY A 35 -7.27 -3.95 -17.39
N ALA A 36 -8.17 -3.29 -16.64
CA ALA A 36 -7.77 -2.38 -15.59
C ALA A 36 -7.06 -3.11 -14.44
N TYR A 37 -6.05 -2.50 -13.84
CA TYR A 37 -5.34 -3.05 -12.69
C TYR A 37 -4.69 -1.99 -11.82
N ILE A 38 -4.58 -2.31 -10.53
CA ILE A 38 -3.72 -1.58 -9.60
C ILE A 38 -2.35 -2.24 -9.63
N ASN A 39 -1.29 -1.44 -9.72
CA ASN A 39 0.10 -1.91 -9.68
C ASN A 39 0.78 -1.60 -8.34
N THR A 40 0.46 -0.45 -7.72
CA THR A 40 1.07 0.01 -6.48
C THR A 40 0.05 0.74 -5.61
N MET A 41 0.19 0.61 -4.29
CA MET A 41 -0.64 1.30 -3.32
C MET A 41 0.22 1.91 -2.21
N VAL A 42 -0.24 2.99 -1.62
CA VAL A 42 0.31 3.51 -0.36
C VAL A 42 -0.79 4.10 0.51
N PHE A 43 -0.76 3.79 1.79
CA PHE A 43 -1.65 4.38 2.78
C PHE A 43 -0.92 5.52 3.50
N ASP A 44 -1.46 6.72 3.37
CA ASP A 44 -1.07 7.89 4.13
C ASP A 44 -1.94 7.98 5.39
N SER A 45 -1.34 7.65 6.53
CA SER A 45 -2.02 7.72 7.82
C SER A 45 -2.29 9.15 8.30
N THR A 46 -1.58 10.15 7.78
CA THR A 46 -1.69 11.55 8.20
C THR A 46 -2.99 12.15 7.68
N HIS A 47 -3.26 11.98 6.38
CA HIS A 47 -4.51 12.44 5.74
C HIS A 47 -5.58 11.34 5.71
N ASN A 48 -5.23 10.10 6.10
CA ASN A 48 -6.09 8.93 6.06
C ASN A 48 -6.57 8.57 4.64
N TYR A 49 -5.68 8.76 3.65
CA TYR A 49 -5.93 8.44 2.26
C TYR A 49 -5.18 7.17 1.83
N LEU A 50 -5.82 6.37 0.97
CA LEU A 50 -5.16 5.30 0.26
C LEU A 50 -4.97 5.72 -1.19
N TYR A 51 -3.74 5.96 -1.60
CA TYR A 51 -3.40 6.26 -2.99
C TYR A 51 -3.13 4.97 -3.74
N VAL A 52 -3.57 4.93 -5.00
CA VAL A 52 -3.37 3.79 -5.89
C VAL A 52 -2.87 4.27 -7.25
N GLY A 53 -1.90 3.55 -7.79
CA GLY A 53 -1.37 3.75 -9.14
C GLY A 53 -1.42 2.43 -9.91
N GLY A 54 -1.64 2.48 -11.21
CA GLY A 54 -1.71 1.29 -12.04
C GLY A 54 -2.03 1.62 -13.49
N ASN A 55 -2.88 0.83 -14.12
CA ASN A 55 -3.45 1.12 -15.43
C ASN A 55 -4.97 1.02 -15.31
N PHE A 56 -5.64 2.17 -15.29
CA PHE A 56 -7.10 2.25 -15.23
C PHE A 56 -7.57 3.62 -15.69
N SER A 57 -8.79 3.70 -16.18
CA SER A 57 -9.41 4.95 -16.66
C SER A 57 -10.45 5.52 -15.69
N TYR A 58 -10.80 4.79 -14.63
CA TYR A 58 -11.82 5.18 -13.65
C TYR A 58 -11.44 4.73 -12.24
N ALA A 59 -11.79 5.54 -11.25
CA ALA A 59 -11.75 5.22 -9.83
C ALA A 59 -13.16 5.43 -9.25
N GLY A 60 -13.86 4.34 -8.95
CA GLY A 60 -15.32 4.36 -8.82
C GLY A 60 -15.98 4.88 -10.10
N ASP A 61 -16.82 5.89 -9.96
CA ASP A 61 -17.49 6.56 -11.08
C ASP A 61 -16.70 7.76 -11.63
N ASN A 62 -15.54 8.08 -11.04
CA ASN A 62 -14.73 9.24 -11.41
C ASN A 62 -13.69 8.87 -12.48
N PRO A 63 -13.64 9.57 -13.63
CA PRO A 63 -12.56 9.40 -14.59
C PRO A 63 -11.20 9.67 -13.93
N ALA A 64 -10.26 8.75 -14.11
CA ALA A 64 -8.94 8.81 -13.49
C ALA A 64 -7.88 8.38 -14.51
N ASN A 65 -6.78 9.11 -14.57
CA ASN A 65 -5.66 8.78 -15.46
C ASN A 65 -4.67 7.88 -14.73
N SER A 66 -5.09 6.65 -14.40
CA SER A 66 -4.23 5.62 -13.81
C SER A 66 -3.63 5.92 -12.43
N ILE A 67 -4.11 6.98 -11.77
CA ILE A 67 -3.84 7.33 -10.38
C ILE A 67 -5.10 7.88 -9.71
N ALA A 68 -5.31 7.47 -8.46
CA ALA A 68 -6.49 7.84 -7.69
C ALA A 68 -6.21 7.71 -6.20
N PHE A 69 -7.13 8.19 -5.37
CA PHE A 69 -7.09 7.96 -3.94
C PHE A 69 -8.47 7.69 -3.34
N TRP A 70 -8.49 6.91 -2.27
CA TRP A 70 -9.67 6.66 -1.45
C TRP A 70 -9.59 7.54 -0.20
N ASP A 71 -10.59 8.39 0.00
CA ASP A 71 -10.63 9.34 1.12
C ASP A 71 -11.19 8.74 2.43
N GLY A 72 -11.52 7.45 2.41
CA GLY A 72 -12.26 6.77 3.47
C GLY A 72 -13.70 6.47 3.09
N THR A 73 -14.21 7.07 2.02
CA THR A 73 -15.63 7.07 1.70
C THR A 73 -15.93 6.91 0.21
N GLU A 74 -15.16 7.55 -0.67
CA GLU A 74 -15.26 7.40 -2.11
C GLU A 74 -13.89 7.45 -2.80
N TRP A 75 -13.87 6.96 -4.03
CA TRP A 75 -12.70 7.02 -4.90
C TRP A 75 -12.68 8.35 -5.62
N ASN A 76 -11.58 9.08 -5.51
CA ASN A 76 -11.35 10.36 -6.15
C ASN A 76 -10.20 10.22 -7.16
N SER A 77 -10.29 10.92 -8.29
CA SER A 77 -9.17 11.04 -9.21
C SER A 77 -8.12 11.99 -8.65
N LEU A 78 -6.86 11.76 -9.02
CA LEU A 78 -5.80 12.73 -8.80
C LEU A 78 -5.55 13.50 -10.09
N GLU A 79 -5.70 14.82 -10.06
CA GLU A 79 -5.34 15.67 -11.18
C GLU A 79 -3.82 15.84 -11.23
N ILE A 80 -3.14 14.95 -11.95
CA ILE A 80 -1.75 15.13 -12.34
C ILE A 80 -1.74 15.75 -13.73
N ASP A 81 -1.07 16.89 -13.87
CA ASP A 81 -0.93 17.68 -15.10
C ASP A 81 -0.12 16.91 -16.17
N THR A 82 -0.76 15.89 -16.74
CA THR A 82 -0.19 15.02 -17.74
C THR A 82 -1.29 14.58 -18.69
N ASN A 83 -1.27 15.09 -19.92
CA ASN A 83 -2.03 14.56 -21.06
C ASN A 83 -1.52 13.17 -21.50
N TYR A 84 -1.07 12.33 -20.57
CA TYR A 84 -0.32 11.12 -20.88
C TYR A 84 -0.98 9.90 -20.28
N GLU A 85 -1.19 8.91 -21.14
CA GLU A 85 -1.60 7.57 -20.75
C GLU A 85 -0.35 6.77 -20.36
N GLY A 86 -0.38 6.10 -19.21
CA GLY A 86 0.71 5.24 -18.78
C GLY A 86 0.51 4.67 -17.39
N GLU A 87 1.24 3.61 -17.11
CA GLU A 87 1.15 2.88 -15.84
C GLU A 87 1.97 3.57 -14.75
N TYR A 88 1.34 3.92 -13.62
CA TYR A 88 2.05 4.40 -12.43
C TYR A 88 2.63 3.23 -11.66
N THR A 89 3.93 3.32 -11.37
CA THR A 89 4.72 2.11 -11.12
C THR A 89 5.11 1.94 -9.67
N LYS A 90 5.27 3.05 -8.94
CA LYS A 90 5.55 3.04 -7.51
C LYS A 90 4.98 4.28 -6.81
N LEU A 91 4.34 4.04 -5.68
CA LEU A 91 4.04 5.05 -4.68
C LEU A 91 4.87 4.77 -3.41
N LEU A 92 5.34 5.82 -2.75
CA LEU A 92 6.15 5.71 -1.53
C LEU A 92 5.83 6.83 -0.55
N ASN A 93 5.57 6.49 0.71
CA ASN A 93 5.55 7.47 1.81
C ASN A 93 6.96 8.05 2.00
N TYR A 94 7.09 9.37 1.95
CA TYR A 94 8.36 10.09 2.03
C TYR A 94 8.18 11.40 2.79
N ASP A 95 8.71 11.46 4.02
CA ASP A 95 8.44 12.54 4.96
C ASP A 95 6.92 12.80 5.09
N ASP A 96 6.46 14.03 4.90
CA ASP A 96 5.03 14.41 4.90
C ASP A 96 4.40 14.34 3.50
N THR A 97 5.07 13.70 2.53
CA THR A 97 4.64 13.62 1.13
C THR A 97 4.56 12.17 0.64
N ILE A 98 3.91 11.98 -0.51
CA ILE A 98 4.00 10.76 -1.30
C ILE A 98 4.90 11.01 -2.51
N LEU A 99 5.87 10.13 -2.75
CA LEU A 99 6.57 10.09 -4.02
C LEU A 99 5.79 9.26 -5.03
N ILE A 100 5.64 9.81 -6.23
CA ILE A 100 5.00 9.15 -7.36
C ILE A 100 6.06 8.90 -8.43
N ALA A 101 6.36 7.63 -8.69
CA ALA A 101 7.07 7.23 -9.89
C ALA A 101 6.08 7.10 -11.04
N ASP A 102 6.21 7.99 -12.02
CA ASP A 102 5.29 8.07 -13.13
C ASP A 102 5.76 7.22 -14.34
N PRO A 103 4.92 7.10 -15.38
CA PRO A 103 5.22 6.26 -16.55
C PRO A 103 6.47 6.67 -17.35
N PHE A 104 6.97 7.90 -17.14
CA PHE A 104 8.12 8.47 -17.87
C PHE A 104 9.38 8.52 -17.02
N GLY A 105 9.37 7.89 -15.85
CA GLY A 105 10.51 7.88 -14.93
C GLY A 105 10.70 9.20 -14.18
N ARG A 106 9.68 10.08 -14.13
CA ARG A 106 9.67 11.24 -13.23
C ARG A 106 9.28 10.80 -11.83
N ILE A 107 9.87 11.46 -10.83
CA ILE A 107 9.51 11.28 -9.42
C ILE A 107 8.90 12.59 -8.92
N LEU A 108 7.58 12.60 -8.77
CA LEU A 108 6.82 13.75 -8.30
C LEU A 108 6.59 13.67 -6.79
N LYS A 109 6.45 14.83 -6.13
CA LYS A 109 6.05 14.94 -4.73
C LYS A 109 4.60 15.37 -4.65
N LEU A 110 3.80 14.56 -3.99
CA LEU A 110 2.40 14.81 -3.69
C LEU A 110 2.27 15.14 -2.20
N TYR A 111 1.62 16.24 -1.87
CA TYR A 111 1.18 16.54 -0.51
C TYR A 111 -0.34 16.62 -0.55
N ASP A 112 -1.01 15.81 0.27
CA ASP A 112 -2.47 15.67 0.24
C ASP A 112 -2.94 15.29 -1.20
N THR A 113 -3.60 16.18 -1.92
CA THR A 113 -4.09 15.91 -3.28
C THR A 113 -3.33 16.68 -4.36
N SER A 114 -2.33 17.48 -3.97
CA SER A 114 -1.65 18.43 -4.86
C SER A 114 -0.19 18.08 -5.10
N ILE A 115 0.25 18.15 -6.35
CA ILE A 115 1.67 18.04 -6.69
C ILE A 115 2.38 19.29 -6.20
N VAL A 116 3.26 19.14 -5.21
CA VAL A 116 4.00 20.24 -4.58
C VAL A 116 5.44 20.36 -5.08
N GLY A 117 5.89 19.43 -5.90
CA GLY A 117 7.19 19.51 -6.52
C GLY A 117 7.60 18.24 -7.25
N ARG A 118 8.86 18.22 -7.68
CA ARG A 118 9.50 17.09 -8.34
C ARG A 118 10.86 16.86 -7.70
N VAL A 119 11.22 15.60 -7.49
CA VAL A 119 12.57 15.22 -7.08
C VAL A 119 13.49 15.37 -8.29
N SER A 120 13.30 14.51 -9.29
CA SER A 120 14.07 14.50 -10.55
C SER A 120 13.41 13.51 -11.54
N SER A 121 14.15 13.00 -12.53
CA SER A 121 13.73 11.93 -13.43
C SER A 121 14.87 11.02 -13.85
N LEU A 122 14.50 9.84 -14.35
CA LEU A 122 15.36 8.78 -14.85
C LEU A 122 14.85 8.33 -16.23
N ASN A 123 15.72 7.92 -17.14
CA ASN A 123 15.35 7.61 -18.52
C ASN A 123 14.75 6.21 -18.73
N GLY A 124 13.85 5.81 -17.84
CA GLY A 124 13.21 4.50 -17.89
C GLY A 124 12.21 4.30 -16.78
N LYS A 125 11.54 3.14 -16.79
CA LYS A 125 10.56 2.77 -15.79
C LYS A 125 11.27 2.58 -14.45
N ILE A 126 10.87 3.39 -13.49
CA ILE A 126 11.20 3.17 -12.08
C ILE A 126 10.25 2.08 -11.58
N ARG A 127 10.77 1.07 -10.89
CA ARG A 127 10.00 -0.07 -10.39
C ARG A 127 9.92 -0.09 -8.88
N ASP A 128 10.91 0.47 -8.21
CA ASP A 128 10.88 0.63 -6.77
C ASP A 128 11.60 1.90 -6.31
N LEU A 129 11.17 2.38 -5.15
CA LEU A 129 11.73 3.53 -4.45
C LEU A 129 11.89 3.16 -2.98
N ILE A 130 13.02 3.53 -2.37
CA ILE A 130 13.25 3.32 -0.93
C ILE A 130 14.14 4.42 -0.36
N VAL A 131 13.94 4.75 0.91
CA VAL A 131 14.89 5.60 1.65
C VAL A 131 15.90 4.71 2.36
N TYR A 132 17.18 4.88 2.06
CA TYR A 132 18.27 4.13 2.68
C TYR A 132 19.38 5.10 3.10
N ASN A 133 19.79 5.03 4.38
CA ASN A 133 20.79 5.94 4.97
C ASN A 133 20.50 7.43 4.76
N GLY A 134 19.22 7.83 4.76
CA GLY A 134 18.78 9.22 4.60
C GLY A 134 18.77 9.73 3.16
N GLU A 135 19.11 8.89 2.18
CA GLU A 135 19.03 9.22 0.75
C GLU A 135 17.90 8.42 0.08
N LEU A 136 17.29 9.01 -0.95
CA LEU A 136 16.31 8.30 -1.78
C LEU A 136 17.04 7.44 -2.81
N TYR A 137 16.66 6.17 -2.90
CA TYR A 137 17.13 5.23 -3.91
C TYR A 137 15.99 4.90 -4.86
N ALA A 138 16.32 4.76 -6.13
CA ALA A 138 15.42 4.32 -7.18
C ALA A 138 16.03 3.14 -7.93
N CYS A 139 15.20 2.17 -8.30
CA CYS A 139 15.61 1.07 -9.16
C CYS A 139 14.59 0.82 -10.28
N GLY A 140 15.02 0.18 -11.36
CA GLY A 140 14.15 -0.05 -12.51
C GLY A 140 14.85 -0.62 -13.73
N ASP A 141 14.41 -0.21 -14.92
CA ASP A 141 15.04 -0.52 -16.22
C ASP A 141 15.79 0.67 -16.84
N PHE A 142 15.85 1.83 -16.17
CA PHE A 142 16.61 2.99 -16.62
C PHE A 142 18.12 2.70 -16.74
N ILE A 143 18.77 3.38 -17.68
CA ILE A 143 20.21 3.23 -17.94
C ILE A 143 20.99 4.46 -17.47
N SER A 144 20.40 5.65 -17.59
CA SER A 144 20.97 6.94 -17.19
C SER A 144 19.89 7.89 -16.64
N ASP A 145 20.31 9.07 -16.21
CA ASP A 145 19.39 10.21 -16.12
C ASP A 145 19.15 10.83 -17.51
N TYR A 146 18.42 11.95 -17.54
CA TYR A 146 18.13 12.70 -18.77
C TYR A 146 19.30 13.57 -19.26
N ASP A 147 20.37 13.66 -18.47
CA ASP A 147 21.62 14.33 -18.83
C ASP A 147 22.68 13.30 -19.30
N ASP A 148 22.25 12.07 -19.61
CA ASP A 148 23.05 10.94 -20.09
C ASP A 148 24.14 10.46 -19.11
N HIS A 149 24.03 10.75 -17.81
CA HIS A 149 24.93 10.17 -16.80
C HIS A 149 24.56 8.70 -16.54
N PRO A 150 25.49 7.73 -16.73
CA PRO A 150 25.16 6.31 -16.57
C PRO A 150 24.91 5.94 -15.10
N LEU A 151 23.79 5.27 -14.85
CA LEU A 151 23.34 4.84 -13.52
C LEU A 151 23.18 3.31 -13.41
N ASN A 152 22.84 2.65 -14.53
CA ASN A 152 22.72 1.19 -14.63
C ASN A 152 21.70 0.60 -13.63
N LYS A 153 20.43 0.98 -13.81
CA LYS A 153 19.22 0.38 -13.19
C LYS A 153 19.04 0.61 -11.70
N ILE A 154 20.01 1.25 -11.05
CA ILE A 154 19.92 1.67 -9.65
C ILE A 154 20.67 2.97 -9.42
N ALA A 155 20.05 3.89 -8.70
CA ALA A 155 20.62 5.19 -8.41
C ALA A 155 20.22 5.68 -7.02
N ARG A 156 21.07 6.53 -6.43
CA ARG A 156 20.76 7.28 -5.21
C ARG A 156 20.70 8.77 -5.47
N TRP A 157 19.79 9.47 -4.81
CA TRP A 157 19.61 10.90 -4.90
C TRP A 157 20.31 11.59 -3.73
N ASN A 158 21.29 12.44 -4.05
CA ASN A 158 22.07 13.16 -3.04
C ASN A 158 21.50 14.55 -2.69
N GLY A 159 20.31 14.89 -3.17
CA GLY A 159 19.71 16.22 -3.04
C GLY A 159 19.80 17.10 -4.29
N GLU A 160 20.75 16.82 -5.19
CA GLU A 160 21.01 17.63 -6.39
C GLU A 160 21.00 16.81 -7.68
N LYS A 161 21.53 15.58 -7.65
CA LYS A 161 21.63 14.70 -8.81
C LYS A 161 21.57 13.22 -8.42
N TRP A 162 21.20 12.40 -9.39
CA TRP A 162 21.32 10.95 -9.28
C TRP A 162 22.78 10.52 -9.34
N GLN A 163 23.15 9.54 -8.51
CA GLN A 163 24.48 8.94 -8.47
C GLN A 163 24.36 7.43 -8.62
N SER A 164 25.27 6.83 -9.40
CA SER A 164 25.35 5.38 -9.55
C SER A 164 25.87 4.72 -8.27
N LEU A 165 25.56 3.43 -8.11
CA LEU A 165 26.13 2.58 -7.06
C LEU A 165 27.28 1.76 -7.68
N GLY A 166 28.45 2.39 -7.79
CA GLY A 166 29.60 1.83 -8.52
C GLY A 166 29.26 1.64 -10.01
N ILE A 167 29.52 0.45 -10.55
CA ILE A 167 29.15 0.07 -11.92
C ILE A 167 27.63 -0.19 -12.05
N GLY A 168 26.90 -0.38 -10.94
CA GLY A 168 25.48 -0.69 -10.93
C GLY A 168 25.17 -2.15 -11.30
N ILE A 169 24.02 -2.40 -11.93
CA ILE A 169 23.51 -3.74 -12.24
C ILE A 169 23.58 -4.05 -13.75
N GLN A 170 24.11 -5.23 -14.09
CA GLN A 170 24.09 -5.78 -15.45
C GLN A 170 23.02 -6.88 -15.52
N GLY A 171 22.03 -6.69 -16.38
CA GLY A 171 20.81 -7.49 -16.40
C GLY A 171 19.71 -6.79 -17.18
N GLN A 172 18.46 -7.20 -16.98
CA GLN A 172 17.29 -6.54 -17.56
C GLN A 172 16.80 -5.39 -16.67
N TYR A 173 16.46 -5.67 -15.42
CA TYR A 173 15.88 -4.68 -14.50
C TYR A 173 15.90 -5.13 -13.05
N ILE A 174 15.75 -4.16 -12.13
CA ILE A 174 15.51 -4.39 -10.70
C ILE A 174 14.04 -4.06 -10.40
N THR A 175 13.36 -4.91 -9.65
CA THR A 175 11.93 -4.81 -9.33
C THR A 175 11.66 -4.46 -7.87
N SER A 176 12.58 -4.80 -6.96
CA SER A 176 12.34 -4.68 -5.53
C SER A 176 13.63 -4.35 -4.77
N MET A 177 13.48 -3.50 -3.76
CA MET A 177 14.51 -3.13 -2.80
C MET A 177 13.99 -3.27 -1.37
N ASN A 178 14.85 -3.70 -0.44
CA ASN A 178 14.57 -3.66 1.00
C ASN A 178 15.88 -3.55 1.80
N ILE A 179 15.82 -3.26 3.09
CA ILE A 179 17.00 -3.08 3.94
C ILE A 179 17.14 -4.27 4.90
N TYR A 180 18.25 -5.00 4.78
CA TYR A 180 18.56 -6.15 5.62
C TYR A 180 19.90 -5.98 6.33
N ASN A 181 19.88 -6.03 7.67
CA ASN A 181 21.06 -5.85 8.52
C ASN A 181 21.87 -4.59 8.16
N GLY A 182 21.18 -3.49 7.88
CA GLY A 182 21.80 -2.20 7.53
C GLY A 182 22.35 -2.11 6.10
N ASN A 183 22.10 -3.11 5.24
CA ASN A 183 22.51 -3.10 3.84
C ASN A 183 21.29 -3.01 2.93
N LEU A 184 21.43 -2.34 1.79
CA LEU A 184 20.40 -2.34 0.75
C LEU A 184 20.44 -3.67 0.00
N ILE A 185 19.31 -4.36 -0.09
CA ILE A 185 19.15 -5.59 -0.87
C ILE A 185 18.29 -5.29 -2.08
N VAL A 186 18.71 -5.82 -3.23
CA VAL A 186 18.04 -5.60 -4.51
C VAL A 186 17.68 -6.95 -5.15
N GLY A 187 16.50 -7.02 -5.75
CA GLY A 187 15.99 -8.19 -6.45
C GLY A 187 15.46 -7.81 -7.84
N GLY A 188 15.64 -8.70 -8.82
CA GLY A 188 15.17 -8.45 -10.18
C GLY A 188 15.57 -9.54 -11.16
N ILE A 189 15.83 -9.15 -12.41
CA ILE A 189 16.41 -10.01 -13.46
C ILE A 189 17.80 -9.47 -13.79
N PHE A 190 18.84 -10.12 -13.26
CA PHE A 190 20.24 -9.75 -13.51
C PHE A 190 21.19 -10.89 -13.14
N ASP A 191 22.38 -10.87 -13.74
CA ASP A 191 23.44 -11.86 -13.51
C ASP A 191 24.70 -11.28 -12.85
N LYS A 192 24.83 -9.94 -12.81
CA LYS A 192 25.93 -9.25 -12.11
C LYS A 192 25.49 -7.98 -11.39
N ALA A 193 26.17 -7.73 -10.29
CA ALA A 193 26.20 -6.44 -9.60
C ALA A 193 27.66 -6.01 -9.43
N GLY A 194 27.99 -4.81 -9.91
CA GLY A 194 29.38 -4.45 -10.12
C GLY A 194 30.04 -5.36 -11.17
N ASP A 195 31.22 -5.86 -10.86
CA ASP A 195 31.97 -6.84 -11.68
C ASP A 195 31.73 -8.30 -11.26
N SER A 196 30.96 -8.52 -10.20
CA SER A 196 30.77 -9.85 -9.61
C SER A 196 29.47 -10.50 -10.08
N SER A 197 29.51 -11.81 -10.30
CA SER A 197 28.30 -12.59 -10.62
C SER A 197 27.40 -12.70 -9.40
N MET A 198 26.16 -12.25 -9.55
CA MET A 198 25.13 -12.24 -8.53
C MET A 198 23.80 -12.58 -9.21
N ASN A 199 23.28 -13.76 -8.92
CA ASN A 199 22.10 -14.29 -9.61
C ASN A 199 20.83 -13.68 -9.01
N ASN A 200 20.29 -12.64 -9.65
CA ASN A 200 18.97 -12.04 -9.41
C ASN A 200 18.69 -11.46 -8.02
N ILE A 201 19.64 -11.57 -7.08
CA ILE A 201 19.61 -10.92 -5.78
C ILE A 201 21.03 -10.53 -5.33
N ALA A 202 21.19 -9.33 -4.82
CA ALA A 202 22.48 -8.76 -4.40
C ALA A 202 22.28 -7.80 -3.22
N GLY A 203 23.33 -7.64 -2.40
CA GLY A 203 23.38 -6.65 -1.33
C GLY A 203 24.39 -5.56 -1.59
N TRP A 204 24.15 -4.37 -1.06
CA TRP A 204 25.02 -3.19 -1.14
C TRP A 204 25.30 -2.65 0.26
N ASP A 205 26.58 -2.64 0.64
CA ASP A 205 27.05 -2.23 1.97
C ASP A 205 27.26 -0.71 2.13
N GLY A 206 26.92 0.07 1.09
CA GLY A 206 27.24 1.50 0.99
C GLY A 206 28.45 1.79 0.10
N LYS A 207 29.29 0.78 -0.18
CA LYS A 207 30.51 0.90 -0.99
C LYS A 207 30.71 -0.23 -2.00
N ASN A 208 30.34 -1.46 -1.65
CA ASN A 208 30.55 -2.65 -2.45
C ASN A 208 29.26 -3.46 -2.55
N TRP A 209 29.13 -4.11 -3.71
CA TRP A 209 28.16 -5.16 -3.91
C TRP A 209 28.66 -6.46 -3.26
N PHE A 210 27.77 -7.22 -2.63
CA PHE A 210 28.04 -8.56 -2.10
C PHE A 210 26.92 -9.53 -2.44
N SER A 211 27.27 -10.81 -2.56
CA SER A 211 26.32 -11.86 -2.90
C SER A 211 25.58 -12.39 -1.66
N LEU A 212 24.32 -12.79 -1.86
CA LEU A 212 23.57 -13.59 -0.87
C LEU A 212 23.67 -15.07 -1.28
N GLY A 213 24.73 -15.72 -0.81
CA GLY A 213 25.05 -17.11 -1.20
C GLY A 213 25.28 -17.23 -2.71
N LYS A 214 24.62 -18.20 -3.36
CA LYS A 214 24.64 -18.35 -4.83
C LYS A 214 23.52 -17.59 -5.55
N GLY A 215 22.76 -16.78 -4.83
CA GLY A 215 21.61 -16.04 -5.37
C GLY A 215 20.38 -16.92 -5.65
N ILE A 216 19.49 -16.43 -6.52
CA ILE A 216 18.22 -17.04 -6.90
C ILE A 216 18.25 -17.38 -8.39
N THR A 217 17.88 -18.61 -8.74
CA THR A 217 18.00 -19.14 -10.11
C THR A 217 16.79 -19.97 -10.51
N TRP A 218 16.68 -20.20 -11.81
CA TRP A 218 15.69 -21.11 -12.38
C TRP A 218 16.37 -22.05 -13.35
N THR A 219 16.26 -23.35 -13.09
CA THR A 219 16.94 -24.40 -13.89
C THR A 219 16.55 -24.39 -15.37
N GLN A 220 15.33 -23.97 -15.70
CA GLN A 220 14.77 -24.09 -17.06
C GLN A 220 14.47 -22.74 -17.72
N SER A 221 14.74 -21.61 -17.05
CA SER A 221 14.43 -20.29 -17.59
C SER A 221 15.19 -19.18 -16.84
N THR A 222 14.80 -17.94 -17.07
CA THR A 222 15.31 -16.78 -16.34
C THR A 222 14.53 -16.61 -15.05
N ALA A 223 15.22 -16.66 -13.91
CA ALA A 223 14.60 -16.32 -12.62
C ALA A 223 14.34 -14.81 -12.52
N VAL A 224 13.32 -14.46 -11.74
CA VAL A 224 13.08 -13.09 -11.30
C VAL A 224 12.77 -13.09 -9.83
N VAL A 225 13.39 -12.18 -9.08
CA VAL A 225 12.94 -11.80 -7.74
C VAL A 225 12.06 -10.58 -7.91
N SER A 226 10.80 -10.64 -7.48
CA SER A 226 9.81 -9.57 -7.66
C SER A 226 9.46 -8.86 -6.35
N ALA A 227 9.67 -9.51 -5.21
CA ALA A 227 9.37 -8.96 -3.89
C ALA A 227 10.43 -9.38 -2.87
N ILE A 228 10.81 -8.44 -2.01
CA ILE A 228 11.70 -8.67 -0.87
C ILE A 228 11.03 -8.11 0.39
N GLU A 229 10.92 -8.94 1.43
CA GLU A 229 10.37 -8.53 2.73
C GLU A 229 11.22 -9.05 3.88
N ILE A 230 11.33 -8.27 4.97
CA ILE A 230 12.18 -8.59 6.11
C ILE A 230 11.33 -8.82 7.35
N TYR A 231 11.56 -9.93 8.05
CA TYR A 231 10.87 -10.21 9.31
C TYR A 231 11.76 -11.01 10.25
N LYS A 232 11.87 -10.55 11.51
CA LYS A 232 12.68 -11.20 12.57
C LYS A 232 14.10 -11.59 12.11
N ASN A 233 14.80 -10.67 11.46
CA ASN A 233 16.15 -10.86 10.90
C ASN A 233 16.27 -11.99 9.85
N GLU A 234 15.16 -12.41 9.25
CA GLU A 234 15.15 -13.21 8.03
C GLU A 234 14.70 -12.33 6.86
N LEU A 235 15.33 -12.53 5.71
CA LEU A 235 14.91 -11.93 4.44
C LEU A 235 14.09 -12.95 3.67
N TYR A 236 12.94 -12.55 3.16
CA TYR A 236 12.08 -13.35 2.30
C TYR A 236 12.15 -12.79 0.88
N ALA A 237 12.38 -13.67 -0.09
CA ALA A 237 12.39 -13.33 -1.50
C ALA A 237 11.27 -14.10 -2.21
N GLY A 238 10.41 -13.37 -2.91
CA GLY A 238 9.33 -13.89 -3.73
C GLY A 238 9.53 -13.52 -5.19
N GLY A 239 9.12 -14.38 -6.11
CA GLY A 239 9.27 -14.14 -7.54
C GLY A 239 8.90 -15.33 -8.40
N VAL A 240 9.54 -15.48 -9.55
CA VAL A 240 9.45 -16.68 -10.39
C VAL A 240 10.82 -17.36 -10.43
N PHE A 241 10.95 -18.48 -9.72
CA PHE A 241 12.20 -19.25 -9.60
C PHE A 241 11.94 -20.65 -9.04
N ASP A 242 12.91 -21.55 -9.19
CA ASP A 242 12.85 -22.90 -8.62
C ASP A 242 13.96 -23.21 -7.60
N SER A 243 14.93 -22.30 -7.46
CA SER A 243 16.12 -22.52 -6.64
C SER A 243 16.58 -21.25 -5.93
N ALA A 244 17.01 -21.40 -4.68
CA ALA A 244 17.67 -20.36 -3.89
C ALA A 244 18.93 -20.94 -3.22
N GLY A 245 20.08 -20.33 -3.49
CA GLY A 245 21.38 -20.89 -3.11
C GLY A 245 21.65 -22.23 -3.80
N ASN A 246 21.71 -23.30 -3.01
CA ASN A 246 21.85 -24.68 -3.50
C ASN A 246 20.59 -25.53 -3.21
N ARG A 247 19.49 -24.90 -2.77
CA ARG A 247 18.27 -25.60 -2.37
C ARG A 247 17.16 -25.36 -3.37
N PHE A 248 16.36 -26.39 -3.59
CA PHE A 248 15.08 -26.24 -4.29
C PHE A 248 14.14 -25.39 -3.43
N ALA A 249 13.67 -24.28 -3.98
CA ALA A 249 12.76 -23.35 -3.32
C ALA A 249 11.86 -22.73 -4.39
N LYS A 250 10.58 -23.11 -4.41
CA LYS A 250 9.70 -22.77 -5.52
C LYS A 250 8.99 -21.45 -5.26
N ASN A 251 9.36 -20.42 -6.02
CA ASN A 251 8.79 -19.06 -6.06
C ASN A 251 8.82 -18.25 -4.75
N ILE A 252 9.24 -18.85 -3.64
CA ILE A 252 9.49 -18.17 -2.37
C ILE A 252 10.61 -18.88 -1.60
N ALA A 253 11.54 -18.09 -1.06
CA ALA A 253 12.67 -18.55 -0.26
C ALA A 253 12.96 -17.56 0.87
N LYS A 254 13.62 -18.03 1.92
CA LYS A 254 14.08 -17.19 3.03
C LYS A 254 15.58 -17.31 3.26
N TRP A 255 16.21 -16.22 3.69
CA TRP A 255 17.63 -16.08 3.98
C TRP A 255 17.82 -15.72 5.45
N ASN A 256 18.62 -16.51 6.15
CA ASN A 256 18.87 -16.36 7.59
C ASN A 256 20.16 -15.60 7.93
N GLY A 257 20.80 -14.96 6.93
CA GLY A 257 22.11 -14.32 7.08
C GLY A 257 23.28 -15.15 6.56
N ALA A 258 23.10 -16.46 6.36
CA ALA A 258 24.14 -17.36 5.88
C ALA A 258 23.69 -18.35 4.79
N ASN A 259 22.44 -18.81 4.85
CA ASN A 259 21.90 -19.80 3.93
C ASN A 259 20.48 -19.44 3.49
N TRP A 260 20.17 -19.84 2.25
CA TRP A 260 18.82 -19.86 1.71
C TRP A 260 18.11 -21.16 2.11
N ASP A 261 16.83 -21.05 2.44
CA ASP A 261 15.91 -22.14 2.73
C ASP A 261 14.55 -21.92 2.04
N SER A 262 13.80 -23.01 1.83
CA SER A 262 12.45 -22.93 1.30
C SER A 262 11.45 -22.45 2.37
N VAL A 263 10.33 -21.87 1.93
CA VAL A 263 9.19 -21.55 2.81
C VAL A 263 8.09 -22.59 2.58
N GLY A 264 8.03 -23.59 3.46
CA GLY A 264 7.19 -24.76 3.27
C GLY A 264 7.51 -25.48 1.96
N ALA A 265 6.47 -25.90 1.22
CA ALA A 265 6.58 -26.50 -0.11
C ALA A 265 6.74 -25.48 -1.26
N GLY A 266 6.73 -24.18 -0.96
CA GLY A 266 6.66 -23.11 -1.96
C GLY A 266 5.28 -22.94 -2.60
N LEU A 267 5.23 -22.18 -3.71
CA LEU A 267 3.98 -21.79 -4.39
C LEU A 267 4.01 -22.16 -5.88
N LEU A 268 2.84 -22.38 -6.48
CA LEU A 268 2.69 -22.76 -7.89
C LEU A 268 2.39 -21.53 -8.78
N GLY A 269 3.40 -20.68 -8.96
CA GLY A 269 3.38 -19.50 -9.82
C GLY A 269 4.09 -18.31 -9.16
N GLY A 270 4.15 -17.18 -9.87
CA GLY A 270 4.94 -16.03 -9.46
C GLY A 270 4.37 -15.30 -8.24
N VAL A 271 5.25 -14.99 -7.29
CA VAL A 271 4.97 -14.09 -6.16
C VAL A 271 5.36 -12.66 -6.56
N LEU A 272 4.48 -11.69 -6.32
CA LEU A 272 4.70 -10.28 -6.66
C LEU A 272 4.67 -9.36 -5.46
N SER A 273 4.04 -9.75 -4.35
CA SER A 273 4.00 -8.98 -3.12
C SER A 273 4.15 -9.89 -1.90
N LEU A 274 4.88 -9.39 -0.91
CA LEU A 274 5.12 -10.02 0.38
C LEU A 274 4.81 -8.98 1.46
N LEU A 275 4.04 -9.36 2.48
CA LEU A 275 3.69 -8.48 3.59
C LEU A 275 3.65 -9.28 4.89
N PHE A 276 4.46 -8.91 5.88
CA PHE A 276 4.30 -9.44 7.22
C PHE A 276 3.29 -8.63 8.03
N LYS A 277 2.29 -9.31 8.59
CA LYS A 277 1.32 -8.75 9.54
C LYS A 277 0.98 -9.77 10.61
N ASP A 278 0.97 -9.34 11.87
CA ASP A 278 0.64 -10.19 13.04
C ASP A 278 1.41 -11.52 13.07
N SER A 279 2.72 -11.46 12.77
CA SER A 279 3.61 -12.63 12.66
C SER A 279 3.30 -13.62 11.54
N SER A 280 2.37 -13.27 10.65
CA SER A 280 2.03 -14.08 9.48
C SER A 280 2.53 -13.39 8.22
N LEU A 281 3.00 -14.19 7.26
CA LEU A 281 3.38 -13.69 5.95
C LEU A 281 2.20 -13.80 5.00
N TYR A 282 1.74 -12.68 4.48
CA TYR A 282 0.76 -12.58 3.40
C TYR A 282 1.52 -12.47 2.08
N VAL A 283 1.06 -13.20 1.08
CA VAL A 283 1.71 -13.29 -0.23
C VAL A 283 0.68 -13.02 -1.31
N GLY A 284 0.98 -12.10 -2.22
CA GLY A 284 0.16 -11.75 -3.37
C GLY A 284 0.89 -12.07 -4.68
N GLY A 285 0.18 -12.52 -5.70
CA GLY A 285 0.79 -12.80 -7.00
C GLY A 285 -0.10 -13.53 -7.98
N GLY A 286 0.52 -14.16 -8.97
CA GLY A 286 -0.11 -14.96 -10.03
C GLY A 286 0.06 -16.46 -9.79
N PHE A 287 -0.03 -16.91 -8.54
CA PHE A 287 0.28 -18.28 -8.14
C PHE A 287 -0.96 -19.13 -7.84
N ARG A 288 -0.74 -20.38 -7.40
CA ARG A 288 -1.72 -21.28 -6.78
C ARG A 288 -1.07 -21.97 -5.58
N THR A 289 -1.85 -22.36 -4.57
CA THR A 289 -1.36 -23.18 -3.45
C THR A 289 -1.49 -24.68 -3.75
N TYR A 290 -0.62 -25.50 -3.18
CA TYR A 290 -0.66 -26.95 -3.35
C TYR A 290 -1.91 -27.55 -2.67
N GLY A 291 -2.56 -28.51 -3.32
CA GLY A 291 -3.73 -29.22 -2.77
C GLY A 291 -5.07 -28.50 -2.90
N VAL A 292 -5.09 -27.28 -3.46
CA VAL A 292 -6.30 -26.52 -3.76
C VAL A 292 -6.47 -26.42 -5.27
N TYR A 293 -7.61 -26.90 -5.80
CA TYR A 293 -7.89 -26.97 -7.24
C TYR A 293 -8.41 -25.66 -7.86
N ILE A 294 -8.74 -24.68 -7.02
CA ILE A 294 -9.07 -23.31 -7.41
C ILE A 294 -7.84 -22.43 -7.24
N GLY A 295 -7.56 -21.57 -8.22
CA GLY A 295 -6.29 -20.86 -8.29
C GLY A 295 -6.26 -19.64 -7.38
N ASN A 296 -5.51 -19.72 -6.29
CA ASN A 296 -5.48 -18.69 -5.25
C ASN A 296 -4.37 -17.66 -5.46
N ARG A 297 -4.69 -16.37 -5.37
CA ARG A 297 -3.77 -15.26 -5.65
C ARG A 297 -3.29 -14.52 -4.41
N VAL A 298 -3.86 -14.87 -3.25
CA VAL A 298 -3.37 -14.47 -1.93
C VAL A 298 -3.30 -15.69 -1.01
N ALA A 299 -2.20 -15.83 -0.28
CA ALA A 299 -2.03 -16.86 0.73
C ALA A 299 -1.39 -16.27 1.99
N ARG A 300 -1.63 -16.91 3.13
CA ARG A 300 -1.04 -16.58 4.43
C ARG A 300 -0.18 -17.74 4.93
N TRP A 301 1.04 -17.48 5.37
CA TRP A 301 1.91 -18.43 6.04
C TRP A 301 2.00 -18.10 7.53
N ASP A 302 1.71 -19.08 8.39
CA ASP A 302 1.75 -18.91 9.86
C ASP A 302 3.10 -19.29 10.50
N GLY A 303 4.08 -19.71 9.70
CA GLY A 303 5.34 -20.30 10.17
C GLY A 303 5.47 -21.80 9.91
N ASN A 304 4.34 -22.50 9.73
CA ASN A 304 4.28 -23.96 9.54
C ASN A 304 3.38 -24.39 8.37
N HIS A 305 2.31 -23.66 8.09
CA HIS A 305 1.31 -24.01 7.08
C HIS A 305 0.90 -22.80 6.23
N TRP A 306 0.63 -23.10 4.96
CA TRP A 306 0.01 -22.17 4.03
C TRP A 306 -1.51 -22.25 4.18
N PHE A 307 -2.13 -21.10 4.38
CA PHE A 307 -3.56 -20.89 4.37
C PHE A 307 -3.93 -20.13 3.11
N ASP A 308 -4.96 -20.62 2.45
CA ASP A 308 -5.61 -19.89 1.39
C ASP A 308 -6.46 -18.76 1.99
N LEU A 309 -6.43 -17.59 1.36
CA LEU A 309 -7.29 -16.46 1.74
C LEU A 309 -8.44 -16.23 0.75
N ASP A 310 -8.62 -17.10 -0.24
CA ASP A 310 -9.81 -17.13 -1.11
C ASP A 310 -10.06 -15.83 -1.92
N LEU A 311 -9.01 -15.07 -2.22
CA LEU A 311 -9.13 -13.93 -3.13
C LEU A 311 -9.06 -14.39 -4.58
N SER A 312 -10.21 -14.29 -5.26
CA SER A 312 -10.45 -14.46 -6.69
C SER A 312 -9.91 -15.71 -7.37
N THR A 313 -10.73 -16.33 -8.22
CA THR A 313 -10.27 -17.41 -9.10
C THR A 313 -9.48 -16.91 -10.32
N SER A 314 -9.53 -15.61 -10.62
CA SER A 314 -8.92 -14.98 -11.80
C SER A 314 -8.19 -13.67 -11.45
N GLY A 315 -7.22 -13.28 -12.28
CA GLY A 315 -6.37 -12.12 -11.99
C GLY A 315 -5.13 -12.46 -11.17
N THR A 316 -4.34 -11.44 -10.87
CA THR A 316 -3.04 -11.40 -10.23
C THR A 316 -3.11 -10.29 -9.19
N VAL A 317 -2.58 -10.55 -8.00
CA VAL A 317 -2.40 -9.51 -6.98
C VAL A 317 -1.02 -8.92 -7.16
N HIS A 318 -0.96 -7.62 -7.46
CA HIS A 318 0.30 -6.91 -7.67
C HIS A 318 0.84 -6.35 -6.36
N ASP A 319 -0.04 -5.91 -5.45
CA ASP A 319 0.37 -5.27 -4.21
C ASP A 319 -0.51 -5.66 -3.02
N LEU A 320 0.12 -5.75 -1.85
CA LEU A 320 -0.47 -6.00 -0.55
C LEU A 320 0.14 -5.00 0.43
N ILE A 321 -0.69 -4.16 1.05
CA ILE A 321 -0.20 -3.20 2.04
C ILE A 321 -1.02 -3.30 3.35
N PRO A 322 -0.45 -2.89 4.49
CA PRO A 322 -1.24 -2.68 5.69
C PRO A 322 -2.22 -1.51 5.46
N PHE A 323 -3.45 -1.67 5.89
CA PHE A 323 -4.48 -0.63 5.78
C PHE A 323 -5.35 -0.66 7.04
N LYS A 324 -5.32 0.40 7.85
CA LYS A 324 -6.20 0.55 9.04
C LYS A 324 -6.28 -0.69 9.96
N GLY A 325 -5.18 -1.43 10.12
CA GLY A 325 -5.12 -2.64 10.95
C GLY A 325 -5.55 -3.94 10.24
N SER A 326 -5.97 -3.88 8.98
CA SER A 326 -6.23 -5.00 8.08
C SER A 326 -5.16 -5.09 6.98
N VAL A 327 -5.38 -5.96 5.98
CA VAL A 327 -4.57 -6.06 4.77
C VAL A 327 -5.44 -5.64 3.60
N ILE A 328 -4.93 -4.82 2.69
CA ILE A 328 -5.60 -4.51 1.43
C ILE A 328 -4.81 -5.07 0.26
N ALA A 329 -5.52 -5.61 -0.72
CA ALA A 329 -4.96 -6.16 -1.95
C ALA A 329 -5.38 -5.30 -3.14
N GLY A 330 -4.42 -5.06 -4.05
CA GLY A 330 -4.62 -4.39 -5.33
C GLY A 330 -4.06 -5.25 -6.47
N GLY A 331 -4.76 -5.29 -7.61
CA GLY A 331 -4.35 -6.14 -8.73
C GLY A 331 -5.30 -6.06 -9.92
N ASN A 332 -5.35 -7.13 -10.73
CA ASN A 332 -6.25 -7.26 -11.88
C ASN A 332 -7.33 -8.35 -11.66
N PHE A 333 -8.09 -8.24 -10.57
CA PHE A 333 -9.13 -9.19 -10.17
C PHE A 333 -10.47 -8.48 -10.00
N THR A 334 -11.57 -9.03 -10.53
CA THR A 334 -12.89 -8.36 -10.47
C THR A 334 -13.78 -8.89 -9.36
N ASN A 335 -13.59 -10.14 -8.95
CA ASN A 335 -14.48 -10.85 -8.03
C ASN A 335 -13.70 -11.63 -6.97
N THR A 336 -14.28 -11.87 -5.81
CA THR A 336 -13.79 -12.82 -4.79
C THR A 336 -14.31 -14.24 -5.06
N ASN A 337 -13.76 -15.26 -4.39
CA ASN A 337 -14.22 -16.64 -4.55
C ASN A 337 -15.68 -16.85 -4.10
N ASP A 338 -16.16 -16.06 -3.13
CA ASP A 338 -17.55 -16.07 -2.67
C ASP A 338 -18.50 -15.23 -3.55
N GLY A 339 -18.03 -14.77 -4.71
CA GLY A 339 -18.85 -14.12 -5.75
C GLY A 339 -19.07 -12.62 -5.57
N LYS A 340 -18.46 -11.97 -4.57
CA LYS A 340 -18.54 -10.50 -4.42
C LYS A 340 -17.73 -9.83 -5.51
N THR A 341 -18.28 -8.77 -6.10
CA THR A 341 -17.52 -7.88 -6.99
C THR A 341 -16.68 -6.92 -6.16
N VAL A 342 -15.40 -6.83 -6.46
CA VAL A 342 -14.41 -6.00 -5.74
C VAL A 342 -13.64 -5.03 -6.65
N ASN A 343 -13.64 -5.28 -7.97
CA ASN A 343 -13.05 -4.38 -8.97
C ASN A 343 -11.64 -3.89 -8.60
N ASN A 344 -10.66 -4.80 -8.73
CA ASN A 344 -9.23 -4.58 -8.63
C ASN A 344 -8.69 -4.20 -7.24
N ILE A 345 -9.56 -4.06 -6.23
CA ILE A 345 -9.16 -3.73 -4.86
C ILE A 345 -10.07 -4.37 -3.81
N ALA A 346 -9.48 -5.01 -2.81
CA ALA A 346 -10.25 -5.63 -1.73
C ALA A 346 -9.52 -5.55 -0.39
N GLU A 347 -10.26 -5.29 0.68
CA GLU A 347 -9.76 -5.32 2.06
C GLU A 347 -10.05 -6.68 2.72
N TYR A 348 -9.07 -7.28 3.39
CA TYR A 348 -9.23 -8.51 4.16
C TYR A 348 -9.60 -8.18 5.60
N SER A 349 -10.90 -8.21 5.91
CA SER A 349 -11.44 -7.76 7.18
C SER A 349 -12.27 -8.83 7.90
N THR A 350 -12.29 -8.75 9.24
CA THR A 350 -13.21 -9.52 10.08
C THR A 350 -14.58 -8.83 10.05
N ILE A 351 -15.51 -9.28 9.20
CA ILE A 351 -16.86 -8.70 9.24
C ILE A 351 -17.67 -9.33 10.38
N THR A 352 -18.10 -8.54 11.36
CA THR A 352 -19.40 -8.77 12.01
C THR A 352 -20.48 -8.37 11.03
N ASN A 353 -21.23 -9.35 10.57
CA ASN A 353 -22.27 -9.27 9.55
C ASN A 353 -23.19 -8.03 9.71
N THR A 354 -22.94 -6.98 8.95
CA THR A 354 -23.95 -5.99 8.55
C THR A 354 -23.66 -5.64 7.11
N ASN A 355 -24.68 -5.73 6.26
CA ASN A 355 -24.67 -5.23 4.89
C ASN A 355 -24.01 -3.85 4.85
N TYR A 356 -22.73 -3.79 4.47
CA TYR A 356 -22.06 -2.55 4.10
C TYR A 356 -22.60 -2.15 2.72
N ILE A 357 -23.82 -1.63 2.71
CA ILE A 357 -24.07 -0.47 1.86
C ILE A 357 -23.24 0.61 2.55
N SER A 358 -22.11 1.02 1.97
CA SER A 358 -21.39 2.18 2.50
C SER A 358 -22.41 3.29 2.72
N PRO A 359 -22.65 3.74 3.96
CA PRO A 359 -23.38 4.98 4.16
C PRO A 359 -22.60 6.01 3.35
N LYS A 360 -23.28 6.64 2.39
CA LYS A 360 -22.67 7.71 1.61
C LYS A 360 -22.03 8.68 2.60
N ALA A 361 -20.75 9.00 2.39
CA ALA A 361 -19.95 9.85 3.26
C ALA A 361 -20.73 11.05 3.79
N ALA A 362 -20.42 11.46 5.02
CA ALA A 362 -20.77 12.80 5.44
C ALA A 362 -19.82 13.81 4.79
N LYS A 363 -20.35 14.62 3.86
CA LYS A 363 -19.67 15.82 3.36
C LYS A 363 -20.15 17.00 4.19
N PHE A 364 -19.26 17.93 4.54
CA PHE A 364 -19.64 19.16 5.22
C PHE A 364 -19.20 20.38 4.44
N TYR A 365 -20.13 21.30 4.21
CA TYR A 365 -19.87 22.62 3.64
C TYR A 365 -20.11 23.67 4.70
N ILE A 366 -19.06 24.42 5.06
CA ILE A 366 -19.09 25.43 6.10
C ILE A 366 -19.02 26.81 5.47
N TYR A 367 -20.06 27.63 5.61
CA TYR A 367 -20.14 28.93 4.94
C TYR A 367 -21.03 29.93 5.70
N PRO A 368 -20.89 31.25 5.48
CA PRO A 368 -19.81 31.88 4.71
C PRO A 368 -18.47 31.80 5.46
N ASN A 369 -17.35 31.79 4.74
CA ASN A 369 -16.03 31.96 5.31
C ASN A 369 -15.26 32.98 4.45
N PRO A 370 -14.99 34.21 4.93
CA PRO A 370 -15.20 34.72 6.30
C PRO A 370 -16.67 34.90 6.72
N ALA A 371 -16.96 34.80 8.02
CA ALA A 371 -18.29 34.94 8.61
C ALA A 371 -18.41 36.16 9.54
N THR A 372 -19.57 36.82 9.54
CA THR A 372 -19.92 37.89 10.48
C THR A 372 -20.69 37.34 11.68
N ASP A 373 -21.97 37.00 11.55
CA ASP A 373 -22.78 36.66 12.73
C ASP A 373 -23.19 35.18 12.77
N GLN A 374 -23.18 34.51 11.62
CA GLN A 374 -23.65 33.14 11.48
C GLN A 374 -22.68 32.31 10.64
N LEU A 375 -22.56 31.03 10.99
CA LEU A 375 -21.99 29.99 10.17
C LEU A 375 -23.04 28.92 9.91
N HIS A 376 -23.17 28.53 8.66
CA HIS A 376 -23.98 27.42 8.21
C HIS A 376 -23.07 26.22 7.99
N ILE A 377 -23.56 25.06 8.41
CA ILE A 377 -22.99 23.76 8.07
C ILE A 377 -24.07 23.03 7.28
N GLU A 378 -23.81 22.74 6.02
CA GLU A 378 -24.58 21.75 5.29
C GLU A 378 -23.87 20.41 5.41
N ALA A 379 -24.57 19.37 5.87
CA ALA A 379 -24.03 18.02 5.87
C ALA A 379 -24.95 17.02 5.18
N THR A 380 -24.33 16.04 4.53
CA THR A 380 -25.05 14.90 3.97
C THR A 380 -24.95 13.70 4.92
N ASN A 381 -26.01 12.91 5.06
CA ASN A 381 -25.97 11.60 5.74
C ASN A 381 -25.45 11.63 7.19
N ILE A 382 -25.81 12.67 7.96
CA ILE A 382 -25.46 12.81 9.38
C ILE A 382 -26.72 12.78 10.23
N HIS A 383 -26.85 11.74 11.05
CA HIS A 383 -27.99 11.63 11.95
C HIS A 383 -27.73 12.20 13.35
N ASN A 384 -26.47 12.38 13.76
CA ASN A 384 -26.11 12.99 15.03
C ASN A 384 -24.61 13.37 15.07
N ALA A 385 -24.31 14.67 15.00
CA ALA A 385 -22.95 15.19 15.07
C ALA A 385 -22.83 16.37 16.04
N THR A 386 -21.60 16.65 16.46
CA THR A 386 -21.27 17.79 17.31
C THR A 386 -20.26 18.66 16.61
N VAL A 387 -20.60 19.93 16.40
CA VAL A 387 -19.65 20.96 15.99
C VAL A 387 -19.03 21.59 17.23
N ASN A 388 -17.70 21.69 17.26
CA ASN A 388 -16.95 22.47 18.24
C ASN A 388 -16.20 23.58 17.52
N ILE A 389 -16.39 24.82 17.94
CA ILE A 389 -15.55 25.95 17.52
C ILE A 389 -14.46 26.12 18.57
N LEU A 390 -13.20 26.12 18.15
CA LEU A 390 -12.03 26.23 18.99
C LEU A 390 -11.29 27.53 18.69
N ASN A 391 -10.74 28.15 19.74
CA ASN A 391 -9.76 29.22 19.56
C ASN A 391 -8.39 28.66 19.14
N LEU A 392 -7.43 29.54 18.84
CA LEU A 392 -6.08 29.14 18.43
C LEU A 392 -5.27 28.40 19.51
N PHE A 393 -5.73 28.41 20.77
CA PHE A 393 -5.13 27.64 21.86
C PHE A 393 -5.76 26.25 22.01
N GLY A 394 -6.71 25.87 21.14
CA GLY A 394 -7.39 24.58 21.17
C GLY A 394 -8.50 24.48 22.23
N HIS A 395 -8.89 25.59 22.87
CA HIS A 395 -10.04 25.59 23.79
C HIS A 395 -11.33 25.71 23.01
N VAL A 396 -12.32 24.87 23.34
CA VAL A 396 -13.67 24.95 22.77
C VAL A 396 -14.36 26.21 23.32
N VAL A 397 -14.68 27.13 22.41
CA VAL A 397 -15.38 28.39 22.72
C VAL A 397 -16.88 28.31 22.41
N LEU A 398 -17.29 27.41 21.51
CA LEU A 398 -18.69 27.14 21.22
C LEU A 398 -18.87 25.66 20.87
N LYS A 399 -19.99 25.07 21.29
CA LYS A 399 -20.34 23.68 21.00
C LYS A 399 -21.83 23.58 20.67
N GLN A 400 -22.18 22.88 19.60
CA GLN A 400 -23.56 22.65 19.19
C GLN A 400 -23.73 21.25 18.59
N GLN A 401 -24.86 20.60 18.87
CA GLN A 401 -25.24 19.35 18.21
C GLN A 401 -26.14 19.64 17.01
N PHE A 402 -26.06 18.81 15.98
CA PHE A 402 -26.89 18.94 14.79
C PHE A 402 -27.10 17.59 14.08
N SER A 403 -28.14 17.55 13.25
CA SER A 403 -28.46 16.47 12.32
C SER A 403 -28.70 17.11 10.95
N ASP A 404 -28.11 16.54 9.90
CA ASP A 404 -28.05 17.11 8.55
C ASP A 404 -27.42 18.51 8.48
N ASN A 405 -28.16 19.58 8.78
CA ASN A 405 -27.67 20.96 8.66
C ASN A 405 -27.65 21.69 10.01
N ALA A 406 -26.77 22.69 10.14
CA ALA A 406 -26.70 23.57 11.30
C ALA A 406 -26.58 25.04 10.91
N SER A 407 -27.16 25.92 11.73
CA SER A 407 -26.82 27.34 11.78
C SER A 407 -26.25 27.62 13.16
N ILE A 408 -25.09 28.26 13.20
CA ILE A 408 -24.31 28.52 14.41
C ILE A 408 -24.14 30.02 14.57
N ASP A 409 -24.67 30.56 15.68
CA ASP A 409 -24.48 31.96 16.03
C ASP A 409 -23.09 32.20 16.60
N ILE A 410 -22.32 33.01 15.89
CA ILE A 410 -20.97 33.43 16.27
C ILE A 410 -20.87 34.94 16.53
N SER A 411 -21.98 35.66 16.58
CA SER A 411 -22.04 37.12 16.78
C SER A 411 -21.27 37.58 18.04
N ASN A 412 -21.30 36.76 19.09
CA ASN A 412 -20.63 37.04 20.37
C ASN A 412 -19.14 36.66 20.40
N LEU A 413 -18.62 36.01 19.35
CA LEU A 413 -17.20 35.66 19.28
C LEU A 413 -16.37 36.89 18.85
N PRO A 414 -15.23 37.16 19.51
CA PRO A 414 -14.30 38.19 19.04
C PRO A 414 -13.84 37.93 17.60
N LYS A 415 -13.60 39.01 16.84
CA LYS A 415 -13.00 38.93 15.51
C LYS A 415 -11.67 38.18 15.58
N GLY A 416 -11.45 37.23 14.68
CA GLY A 416 -10.27 36.37 14.73
C GLY A 416 -10.41 35.07 13.97
N MET A 417 -9.36 34.24 14.05
CA MET A 417 -9.34 32.91 13.44
C MET A 417 -9.78 31.85 14.45
N TYR A 418 -10.59 30.92 13.98
CA TYR A 418 -11.09 29.78 14.74
C TYR A 418 -10.91 28.48 13.94
N LEU A 419 -10.87 27.36 14.66
CA LEU A 419 -10.97 26.03 14.06
C LEU A 419 -12.34 25.46 14.36
N ILE A 420 -12.91 24.74 13.40
CA ILE A 420 -14.17 24.03 13.55
C ILE A 420 -13.87 22.54 13.49
N ASN A 421 -14.19 21.81 14.55
CA ASN A 421 -14.13 20.36 14.62
C ASN A 421 -15.53 19.78 14.66
N ILE A 422 -15.93 19.09 13.59
CA ILE A 422 -17.15 18.29 13.56
C ILE A 422 -16.82 16.89 14.04
N ARG A 423 -17.61 16.35 14.96
CA ARG A 423 -17.41 15.04 15.57
C ARG A 423 -18.66 14.17 15.50
N ASP A 424 -18.47 12.86 15.37
CA ASP A 424 -19.55 11.88 15.47
C ASP A 424 -20.03 11.70 16.93
N GLU A 425 -21.08 10.89 17.11
CA GLU A 425 -21.64 10.54 18.41
C GLU A 425 -20.65 9.83 19.35
N LYS A 426 -19.59 9.21 18.81
CA LYS A 426 -18.53 8.51 19.55
C LYS A 426 -17.36 9.42 19.88
N GLY A 427 -17.36 10.66 19.39
CA GLY A 427 -16.32 11.66 19.61
C GLY A 427 -15.20 11.68 18.58
N ASN A 428 -15.25 10.86 17.53
CA ASN A 428 -14.28 10.87 16.45
C ASN A 428 -14.42 12.15 15.62
N VAL A 429 -13.32 12.71 15.14
CA VAL A 429 -13.34 13.89 14.27
C VAL A 429 -13.73 13.47 12.85
N LEU A 430 -14.77 14.10 12.32
CA LEU A 430 -15.27 13.90 10.96
C LEU A 430 -14.72 14.94 9.97
N GLN A 431 -14.60 16.20 10.40
CA GLN A 431 -14.02 17.29 9.61
C GLN A 431 -13.37 18.32 10.52
N THR A 432 -12.25 18.89 10.06
CA THR A 432 -11.60 20.06 10.67
C THR A 432 -11.48 21.15 9.61
N GLU A 433 -11.95 22.36 9.92
CA GLU A 433 -11.86 23.49 9.00
C GLU A 433 -11.48 24.79 9.71
N LYS A 434 -10.76 25.67 9.03
CA LYS A 434 -10.40 26.99 9.53
C LYS A 434 -11.43 28.02 9.09
N VAL A 435 -11.94 28.81 10.04
CA VAL A 435 -12.90 29.89 9.77
C VAL A 435 -12.42 31.23 10.31
N VAL A 436 -12.71 32.30 9.57
CA VAL A 436 -12.39 33.68 9.95
C VAL A 436 -13.67 34.42 10.38
N LYS A 437 -13.72 34.90 11.63
CA LYS A 437 -14.77 35.80 12.14
C LYS A 437 -14.39 37.26 11.88
N GLN A 438 -15.27 37.99 11.20
CA GLN A 438 -15.10 39.41 10.87
C GLN A 438 -15.84 40.38 11.77
#